data_AF-A0A2A4NTB3-F1
#
_entry.id   AF-A0A2A4NTB3-F1
#
_cell.length_a   1.000
_cell.length_b   1.000
_cell.length_c   1.000
_cell.angle_alpha   90.00
_cell.angle_beta   90.00
_cell.angle_gamma   90.00
#
_symmetry.space_group_name_H-M   'P 1'
#
loop_
_entity.id
_entity.type
_entity.pdbx_description
1 polymer ?
#
loop_
_entity_poly.entity_id
_entity_poly.type
_entity_poly.pdbx_seq_one_letter_code
_entity_poly.pdbx_strand_id
1 'polypeptide(L)' 'MAGILNNPLYTGHICSETYGIDRLKGQHEALISIDLFDKVRVHKNIGNDFAARGFVGCGDCGEPLSSSWSKGCYRSYAY' A
#
# COMPACT_ATOMS: atom_id res chain seq x y z
N MET A 1 0.38 1.82 12.43
CA MET A 1 -0.35 0.58 12.81
C MET A 1 -1.28 0.18 11.67
N ALA A 2 -0.81 -0.64 10.72
CA ALA A 2 -1.60 -1.14 9.58
C ALA A 2 -1.35 -2.65 9.37
N GLY A 3 -1.12 -3.38 10.47
CA GLY A 3 -0.68 -4.77 10.42
C GLY A 3 -1.81 -5.77 10.17
N ILE A 4 -3.04 -5.44 10.53
CA ILE A 4 -4.15 -6.41 10.52
C ILE A 4 -4.61 -6.72 9.09
N LEU A 5 -4.74 -5.71 8.22
CA LEU A 5 -5.21 -5.89 6.84
C LEU A 5 -4.15 -6.52 5.91
N ASN A 6 -2.90 -6.64 6.35
CA ASN A 6 -1.84 -7.31 5.60
C ASN A 6 -1.67 -8.79 5.98
N ASN A 7 -2.42 -9.29 6.96
CA ASN A 7 -2.25 -10.65 7.44
C ASN A 7 -3.00 -11.65 6.54
N PRO A 8 -2.30 -12.60 5.88
CA PRO A 8 -2.93 -13.59 5.01
C PRO A 8 -3.87 -14.55 5.73
N LEU A 9 -3.79 -14.65 7.06
CA LEU A 9 -4.70 -15.48 7.86
C LEU A 9 -6.18 -15.15 7.64
N TYR A 10 -6.53 -13.91 7.30
CA TYR A 10 -7.94 -13.54 7.06
C TYR A 10 -8.52 -14.17 5.79
N THR A 11 -7.67 -14.69 4.90
CA THR A 11 -8.08 -15.26 3.61
C THR A 11 -8.41 -16.75 3.68
N GLY A 12 -8.27 -17.41 4.83
CA GLY A 12 -8.35 -18.88 4.89
C GLY A 12 -7.01 -19.57 4.64
N HIS A 13 -5.91 -18.83 4.54
CA HIS A 13 -4.59 -19.36 4.20
C HIS A 13 -3.61 -19.20 5.36
N ILE A 14 -2.82 -20.24 5.59
CA ILE A 14 -1.72 -20.25 6.55
C ILE A 14 -0.44 -19.96 5.79
N CYS A 15 0.28 -18.92 6.22
CA CYS A 15 1.59 -18.54 5.72
C CYS A 15 2.57 -18.54 6.89
N SER A 16 3.68 -19.27 6.76
CA SER A 16 4.73 -19.26 7.76
C SER A 16 6.10 -19.33 7.10
N GLU A 17 6.88 -18.26 7.24
CA GLU A 17 8.27 -18.21 6.76
C GLU A 17 9.16 -19.21 7.51
N THR A 18 8.89 -19.45 8.80
CA THR A 18 9.66 -20.38 9.64
C THR A 18 9.60 -21.82 9.14
N TYR A 19 8.46 -22.22 8.55
CA TYR A 19 8.24 -23.58 8.04
C TYR A 19 8.25 -23.64 6.50
N GLY A 20 8.54 -22.54 5.80
CA GLY A 20 8.55 -22.47 4.33
C GLY A 20 7.18 -22.71 3.69
N ILE A 21 6.11 -22.27 4.34
CA ILE A 21 4.73 -22.48 3.88
C ILE A 21 4.22 -21.17 3.29
N ASP A 22 4.17 -21.08 1.97
CA ASP A 22 3.81 -19.82 1.29
C ASP A 22 2.30 -19.55 1.29
N ARG A 23 1.43 -20.55 1.16
CA ARG A 23 -0.05 -20.39 1.09
C ARG A 23 -0.79 -21.73 1.18
N LEU A 24 -0.77 -22.37 2.35
CA LEU A 24 -1.56 -23.60 2.55
C LEU A 24 -3.01 -23.26 2.88
N LYS A 25 -3.99 -23.98 2.33
CA LYS A 25 -5.39 -23.83 2.71
C LYS A 25 -5.57 -24.25 4.18
N GLY A 26 -5.92 -23.30 5.03
CA GLY A 26 -6.22 -23.53 6.43
C GLY A 26 -7.55 -24.26 6.61
N GLN A 27 -7.75 -24.83 7.80
CA GLN A 27 -8.99 -25.48 8.19
C GLN A 27 -10.05 -24.49 8.71
N HIS A 28 -9.68 -23.23 8.92
CA HIS A 28 -10.59 -22.20 9.38
C HIS A 28 -11.36 -21.57 8.22
N GLU A 29 -12.54 -21.03 8.53
CA GLU A 29 -13.33 -20.29 7.56
C GLU A 29 -12.63 -18.97 7.17
N ALA A 30 -12.74 -18.60 5.89
CA ALA A 30 -12.18 -17.36 5.39
C ALA A 30 -13.11 -16.19 5.73
N LEU A 31 -12.59 -15.19 6.43
CA LEU A 31 -13.33 -13.97 6.76
C LEU A 31 -13.44 -13.03 5.54
N ILE A 32 -12.44 -13.06 4.66
CA ILE A 32 -12.34 -12.19 3.48
C ILE A 32 -11.89 -13.04 2.27
N SER A 33 -12.48 -12.82 1.10
CA SER A 33 -12.05 -13.47 -0.14
C SER A 33 -10.66 -13.01 -0.59
N ILE A 34 -9.93 -13.88 -1.29
CA ILE A 34 -8.57 -13.58 -1.77
C ILE A 34 -8.54 -12.35 -2.72
N ASP A 35 -9.57 -12.17 -3.53
CA ASP A 35 -9.74 -11.04 -4.44
C ASP A 35 -9.88 -9.70 -3.69
N LEU A 36 -10.68 -9.68 -2.63
CA LEU A 36 -10.84 -8.50 -1.77
C LEU A 36 -9.56 -8.16 -1.04
N PHE A 37 -8.85 -9.19 -0.54
CA PHE A 37 -7.56 -9.00 0.12
C PHE A 37 -6.51 -8.38 -0.81
N ASP A 38 -6.45 -8.83 -2.06
CA ASP A 38 -5.51 -8.28 -3.05
C ASP A 38 -5.84 -6.82 -3.40
N LYS A 39 -7.12 -6.51 -3.65
CA LYS A 39 -7.60 -5.15 -3.94
C LYS A 39 -7.25 -4.15 -2.84
N VAL A 40 -7.44 -4.53 -1.58
CA VAL A 40 -7.16 -3.65 -0.44
C VAL A 40 -5.65 -3.42 -0.27
N ARG A 41 -4.81 -4.43 -0.52
CA ARG A 41 -3.34 -4.28 -0.42
C ARG A 41 -2.76 -3.32 -1.45
N VAL A 42 -3.34 -3.26 -2.64
CA VAL A 42 -2.86 -2.41 -3.75
C VAL A 42 -3.28 -0.94 -3.54
N HIS A 43 -4.36 -0.68 -2.79
CA HIS A 43 -4.86 0.66 -2.56
C HIS A 43 -4.00 1.44 -1.55
N LYS A 44 -2.96 2.10 -2.04
CA LYS A 44 -2.21 3.11 -1.28
C LYS A 44 -2.99 4.42 -1.30
N ASN A 45 -3.32 4.94 -0.12
CA ASN A 45 -3.95 6.25 -0.02
C ASN A 45 -2.90 7.34 -0.26
N ILE A 46 -2.86 7.89 -1.48
CA ILE A 46 -1.86 8.87 -1.91
C ILE A 46 -2.31 10.32 -1.62
N GLY A 47 -3.57 10.50 -1.16
CA GLY A 47 -4.16 11.82 -0.93
C GLY A 47 -4.55 12.53 -2.24
N ASN A 48 -5.51 13.45 -2.17
CA ASN A 48 -6.05 14.12 -3.36
C ASN A 48 -5.14 15.24 -3.89
N ASP A 49 -4.33 15.84 -3.02
CA ASP A 49 -3.48 17.00 -3.34
C ASP A 49 -2.22 16.64 -4.14
N PHE A 50 -1.80 15.38 -4.13
CA PHE A 50 -0.54 14.95 -4.74
C PHE A 50 -0.68 13.65 -5.54
N ALA A 51 -1.52 13.67 -6.58
CA ALA A 51 -1.74 12.51 -7.44
C ALA A 51 -0.45 11.93 -8.09
N ALA A 52 0.57 12.77 -8.30
CA ALA A 52 1.85 12.37 -8.88
C ALA A 52 2.90 11.87 -7.86
N ARG A 53 2.58 11.88 -6.56
CA ARG A 53 3.52 11.51 -5.49
C ARG A 53 4.01 10.07 -5.64
N GLY A 54 5.31 9.90 -5.85
CA GLY A 54 5.93 8.59 -6.04
C GLY A 54 5.77 8.00 -7.44
N PHE A 55 5.15 8.72 -8.39
CA PHE A 55 5.08 8.32 -9.81
C PHE A 55 6.12 9.04 -10.66
N VAL A 56 6.38 10.32 -10.38
CA VAL A 56 7.38 11.12 -11.11
C VAL A 56 8.74 11.00 -10.42
N GLY A 57 9.75 10.56 -11.18
CA GLY A 57 11.14 10.52 -10.73
C GLY A 57 11.93 11.75 -11.19
N CYS A 58 12.96 12.11 -10.44
CA CYS A 58 13.93 13.11 -10.87
C CYS A 58 14.74 12.58 -12.07
N GLY A 59 14.89 13.40 -13.12
CA GLY A 59 15.63 13.00 -14.34
C GLY A 59 17.12 12.76 -14.10
N ASP A 60 17.71 13.39 -13.08
CA ASP A 60 19.14 13.32 -12.80
C ASP A 60 19.50 12.22 -11.78
N CYS A 61 18.75 12.11 -10.68
CA CYS A 61 19.04 11.13 -9.62
C CYS A 61 18.12 9.90 -9.63
N GLY A 62 17.04 9.90 -10.42
CA GLY A 62 16.10 8.77 -10.51
C GLY A 62 15.23 8.55 -9.26
N GLU A 63 15.42 9.34 -8.21
CA GLU A 63 14.65 9.23 -6.98
C GLU A 63 13.22 9.77 -7.17
N PRO A 64 12.23 9.14 -6.53
CA PRO A 64 10.84 9.61 -6.61
C PRO A 64 10.73 10.99 -5.98
N LEU A 65 10.10 11.93 -6.69
CA LEU A 65 9.89 13.27 -6.18
C LEU A 65 8.98 13.24 -4.95
N SER A 66 9.39 13.97 -3.91
CA SER A 66 8.62 14.12 -2.69
C SER A 66 7.67 15.31 -2.82
N SER A 67 6.44 15.11 -2.38
CA SER A 67 5.41 16.15 -2.37
C SER A 67 5.73 17.24 -1.35
N SER A 68 5.59 18.49 -1.76
CA SER A 68 5.84 19.66 -0.93
C SER A 68 4.77 20.73 -1.12
N TRP A 69 4.46 21.43 -0.03
CA TRP A 69 3.60 22.62 -0.07
C TRP A 69 4.48 23.87 -0.05
N SER A 70 4.40 24.66 -1.11
CA SER A 70 5.04 25.97 -1.18
C SER A 70 4.01 27.07 -0.90
N LYS A 71 4.27 27.92 0.10
CA LYS A 71 3.39 29.04 0.44
C LYS A 71 3.79 30.28 -0.36
N GLY A 72 2.92 30.75 -1.26
CA GLY A 72 3.04 32.03 -1.93
C GLY A 72 2.40 33.18 -1.14
N CYS A 73 2.36 34.37 -1.73
CA CYS A 73 1.85 35.57 -1.07
C CYS A 73 0.36 35.50 -0.72
N TYR A 74 -0.43 34.74 -1.48
CA TYR A 74 -1.89 34.64 -1.29
C TYR A 74 -2.42 33.20 -1.19
N ARG A 75 -1.65 32.20 -1.64
CA ARG A 75 -2.09 30.80 -1.74
C ARG A 75 -0.94 29.82 -1.56
N SER A 76 -1.28 28.60 -1.14
CA SER A 76 -0.36 27.46 -1.12
C SER A 76 -0.46 26.69 -2.42
N TYR A 77 0.68 26.27 -2.95
CA TYR A 77 0.80 25.49 -4.18
C TYR A 77 1.36 24.11 -3.83
N ALA A 78 0.67 23.07 -4.27
CA ALA A 78 1.13 21.69 -4.19
C ALA A 78 2.13 21.41 -5.32
N TYR A 79 3.33 20.98 -4.97
CA TYR A 79 4.37 20.46 -5.88
C TYR A 79 4.69 19.01 -5.55
#